data_AF-A0A530QHD4-F1
#
_entry.id   AF-A0A530QHD4-F1
#
_cell.length_a   1.000
_cell.length_b   1.000
_cell.length_c   1.000
_cell.angle_alpha   90.00
_cell.angle_beta   90.00
_cell.angle_gamma   90.00
#
_symmetry.space_group_name_H-M   'P 1'
#
loop_
_entity.id
_entity.type
_entity.pdbx_description
1 polymer ?
#
loop_
_entity_poly.entity_id
_entity_poly.type
_entity_poly.pdbx_seq_one_letter_code
_entity_poly.pdbx_strand_id
1 'polypeptide(L)'
;IAIDYYRHADQKPHQAALKIYHHGSPVALSRRVPVLENIGFRVISERTFEVGDDPSGMVFIHDMELENSYGKPIDLTDGGALFEDAFLSVWRGDVDNDGYNGLAQTAGLWSGEVTILRA
;
A
#
# COMPACT_ATOMS: atom_id res chain seq x y z
N ILE A 1 3.93 11.49 4.38
CA ILE A 1 3.61 10.06 4.58
C ILE A 1 4.79 9.26 4.05
N ALA A 2 5.16 8.18 4.71
CA ALA A 2 6.11 7.20 4.20
C ALA A 2 5.46 5.82 4.28
N ILE A 3 5.82 4.92 3.37
CA ILE A 3 5.29 3.56 3.34
C ILE A 3 6.42 2.57 3.12
N ASP A 4 6.24 1.35 3.61
CA ASP A 4 7.23 0.28 3.47
C ASP A 4 6.52 -1.07 3.33
N TYR A 5 6.82 -1.79 2.26
CA TYR A 5 6.30 -3.13 1.99
C TYR A 5 7.36 -4.17 2.36
N TYR A 6 6.94 -5.17 3.11
CA TYR A 6 7.86 -6.19 3.60
C TYR A 6 7.14 -7.52 3.79
N ARG A 7 7.91 -8.55 4.12
CA ARG A 7 7.40 -9.92 4.30
C ARG A 7 7.96 -10.52 5.57
N HIS A 8 7.08 -10.97 6.46
CA HIS A 8 7.47 -11.73 7.65
C HIS A 8 7.84 -13.17 7.26
N ALA A 9 8.68 -13.83 8.07
CA ALA A 9 9.19 -15.17 7.77
C ALA A 9 8.10 -16.26 7.74
N ASP A 10 6.98 -16.04 8.43
CA ASP A 10 5.83 -16.93 8.51
C ASP A 10 4.76 -16.67 7.44
N GLN A 11 4.90 -15.60 6.66
CA GLN A 11 3.95 -15.24 5.60
C GLN A 11 4.14 -16.08 4.33
N LYS A 12 3.02 -16.53 3.76
CA LYS A 12 2.99 -17.26 2.49
C LYS A 12 3.34 -16.33 1.31
N PRO A 13 3.77 -16.86 0.14
CA PRO A 13 4.16 -16.03 -1.01
C PRO A 13 3.12 -15.00 -1.48
N HIS A 14 1.83 -15.29 -1.30
CA HIS A 14 0.71 -14.42 -1.67
C HIS A 14 0.31 -13.42 -0.56
N GLN A 15 1.04 -13.38 0.55
CA GLN A 15 0.82 -12.46 1.67
C GLN A 15 1.98 -11.47 1.76
N ALA A 16 1.73 -10.28 2.28
CA ALA A 16 2.74 -9.26 2.55
C ALA A 16 2.31 -8.44 3.77
N ALA A 17 3.21 -7.62 4.28
CA ALA A 17 2.93 -6.62 5.27
C ALA A 17 3.25 -5.22 4.72
N LEU A 18 2.52 -4.23 5.21
CA LEU A 18 2.68 -2.83 4.84
C LEU A 18 2.68 -1.98 6.09
N LYS A 19 3.71 -1.16 6.27
CA LYS A 19 3.72 -0.09 7.27
C LYS A 19 3.47 1.24 6.60
N ILE A 20 2.56 2.02 7.16
CA ILE A 20 2.30 3.40 6.75
C ILE A 20 2.61 4.33 7.92
N TYR A 21 3.48 5.30 7.69
CA TYR A 21 3.89 6.30 8.67
C TYR A 21 3.26 7.64 8.31
N HIS A 22 2.47 8.19 9.22
CA HIS A 22 1.81 9.47 9.04
C HIS A 22 2.05 10.39 10.24
N HIS A 23 2.54 11.60 9.97
CA HIS A 23 2.83 12.59 11.00
C HIS A 23 1.57 13.41 11.35
N GLY A 24 1.38 13.70 12.63
CA GLY A 24 0.39 14.64 13.16
C GLY A 24 -1.03 14.09 13.34
N SER A 25 -1.52 13.21 12.46
CA SER A 25 -2.86 12.64 12.58
C SER A 25 -2.94 11.20 12.08
N PRO A 26 -3.87 10.38 12.61
CA PRO A 26 -4.11 9.04 12.08
C PRO A 26 -4.79 9.14 10.71
N VAL A 27 -4.43 8.22 9.82
CA VAL A 27 -5.14 8.03 8.57
C VAL A 27 -6.35 7.12 8.82
N ALA A 28 -7.52 7.47 8.26
CA ALA A 28 -8.70 6.60 8.33
C ALA A 28 -8.55 5.38 7.40
N LEU A 29 -9.04 4.21 7.83
CA LEU A 29 -9.09 2.99 7.02
C LEU A 29 -9.81 3.23 5.68
N SER A 30 -10.91 3.99 5.69
CA SER A 30 -11.69 4.34 4.50
C SER A 30 -10.91 5.14 3.44
N ARG A 31 -9.75 5.69 3.79
CA ARG A 31 -8.87 6.39 2.85
C ARG A 31 -7.79 5.48 2.26
N ARG A 32 -7.23 4.56 3.05
CA ARG A 32 -6.11 3.69 2.63
C ARG A 32 -6.56 2.36 2.03
N VAL A 33 -7.62 1.75 2.56
CA VAL A 33 -8.11 0.44 2.12
C VAL A 33 -8.54 0.45 0.65
N PRO A 34 -9.34 1.44 0.17
CA PRO A 34 -9.74 1.45 -1.23
C PRO A 34 -8.58 1.53 -2.21
N VAL A 35 -7.49 2.23 -1.83
CA VAL A 35 -6.29 2.33 -2.66
C VAL A 35 -5.61 0.96 -2.79
N LEU A 36 -5.45 0.26 -1.65
CA LEU A 36 -4.86 -1.09 -1.63
C LEU A 36 -5.72 -2.09 -2.41
N GLU A 37 -7.04 -2.02 -2.27
CA GLU A 37 -7.98 -2.87 -3.00
C GLU A 37 -7.88 -2.67 -4.51
N ASN A 38 -7.83 -1.41 -4.96
CA ASN A 38 -7.67 -1.09 -6.38
C ASN A 38 -6.30 -1.47 -6.94
N ILE A 39 -5.23 -1.47 -6.13
CA ILE A 39 -3.92 -1.99 -6.53
C ILE A 39 -3.93 -3.53 -6.68
N GLY A 40 -4.90 -4.22 -6.06
CA GLY A 40 -5.05 -5.67 -6.15
C GLY A 40 -4.73 -6.42 -4.85
N PHE A 41 -4.69 -5.70 -3.71
CA PHE A 41 -4.54 -6.31 -2.39
C PHE A 41 -5.88 -6.52 -1.70
N ARG A 42 -5.93 -7.48 -0.79
CA ARG A 42 -6.97 -7.67 0.21
C ARG A 42 -6.37 -7.38 1.57
N VAL A 43 -6.96 -6.45 2.31
CA VAL A 43 -6.51 -6.11 3.67
C VAL A 43 -7.10 -7.12 4.65
N ILE A 44 -6.23 -7.90 5.31
CA ILE A 44 -6.63 -8.98 6.22
C ILE A 44 -6.81 -8.46 7.64
N SER A 45 -5.86 -7.66 8.10
CA SER A 45 -5.89 -7.06 9.41
C SER A 45 -5.09 -5.75 9.42
N GLU A 46 -5.34 -4.92 10.43
CA GLU A 46 -4.60 -3.68 10.64
C GLU A 46 -4.43 -3.42 12.14
N ARG A 47 -3.30 -2.80 12.50
CA ARG A 47 -3.00 -2.28 13.83
C ARG A 47 -2.42 -0.88 13.72
N THR A 48 -3.04 0.08 14.40
CA THR A 48 -2.51 1.44 14.53
C THR A 48 -1.71 1.57 15.82
N PHE A 49 -0.52 2.16 15.73
CA PHE A 49 0.32 2.54 16.85
C PHE A 49 0.53 4.05 16.85
N GLU A 50 0.52 4.64 18.04
CA GLU A 50 0.83 6.05 18.27
C GLU A 50 2.22 6.14 18.89
N VAL A 51 3.11 6.91 18.27
CA VAL A 51 4.50 7.06 18.69
C VAL A 51 4.82 8.54 18.81
N GLY A 52 5.06 9.00 20.04
CA GLY A 52 5.43 10.38 20.33
C GLY A 52 4.97 10.80 21.72
N ASP A 53 5.71 11.71 22.34
CA ASP A 53 5.42 12.18 23.70
C ASP A 53 4.56 13.46 23.73
N ASP A 54 4.49 14.19 22.61
CA ASP A 54 3.77 15.46 22.48
C ASP A 54 2.92 15.49 21.18
N PRO A 55 1.76 16.17 21.17
CA PRO A 55 0.90 16.26 19.98
C PRO A 55 1.61 16.79 18.73
N SER A 56 2.63 17.64 18.88
CA SER A 56 3.39 18.21 17.76
C SER A 56 4.36 17.23 17.10
N GLY A 57 4.76 16.17 17.81
CA GLY A 57 5.68 15.13 17.32
C GLY A 57 5.03 13.76 17.16
N MET A 58 3.70 13.68 17.26
CA MET A 58 2.97 12.41 17.19
C MET A 58 3.05 11.80 15.79
N VAL A 59 3.51 10.55 15.71
CA VAL A 59 3.55 9.75 14.49
C VAL A 59 2.62 8.56 14.65
N PHE A 60 1.75 8.36 13.66
CA PHE A 60 0.86 7.23 13.56
C PHE A 60 1.46 6.21 12.61
N ILE A 61 1.62 4.98 13.10
CA ILE A 61 2.10 3.84 12.32
C ILE A 61 0.92 2.89 12.12
N HIS A 62 0.55 2.65 10.87
CA HIS A 62 -0.46 1.66 10.52
C HIS A 62 0.25 0.42 9.97
N ASP A 63 0.18 -0.68 10.70
CA ASP A 63 0.75 -1.97 10.30
C ASP A 63 -0.37 -2.85 9.73
N MET A 64 -0.25 -3.23 8.47
CA MET A 64 -1.32 -3.87 7.71
C MET A 64 -0.84 -5.22 7.19
N GLU A 65 -1.68 -6.24 7.36
CA GLU A 65 -1.50 -7.54 6.71
C GLU A 65 -2.26 -7.57 5.39
N LEU A 66 -1.56 -7.88 4.32
CA LEU A 66 -2.07 -7.87 2.96
C LEU A 66 -2.03 -9.27 2.36
N GLU A 67 -2.97 -9.53 1.47
CA GLU A 67 -3.01 -10.70 0.62
C GLU A 67 -3.22 -10.28 -0.84
N ASN A 68 -2.63 -11.00 -1.79
CA ASN A 68 -2.92 -10.79 -3.20
C ASN A 68 -4.33 -11.28 -3.52
N SER A 69 -5.21 -10.38 -3.97
CA SER A 69 -6.61 -10.69 -4.29
C SER A 69 -6.78 -11.71 -5.42
N TYR A 70 -5.74 -11.93 -6.24
CA TYR A 70 -5.71 -12.89 -7.33
C TYR A 70 -5.09 -14.25 -6.93
N GLY A 71 -4.72 -14.42 -5.65
CA GLY A 71 -4.12 -15.65 -5.13
C GLY A 71 -2.71 -15.95 -5.69
N LYS A 72 -2.07 -14.98 -6.33
CA LYS A 72 -0.72 -15.08 -6.89
C LYS A 72 0.33 -14.63 -5.87
N PRO A 73 1.60 -15.05 -6.02
CA PRO A 73 2.68 -14.48 -5.22
C PRO A 73 2.76 -12.96 -5.37
N ILE A 74 3.08 -12.27 -4.29
CA ILE A 74 3.40 -10.84 -4.29
C ILE A 74 4.90 -10.71 -4.54
N ASP A 75 5.27 -10.07 -5.63
CA ASP A 75 6.67 -9.81 -5.96
C ASP A 75 7.18 -8.58 -5.19
N LEU A 76 8.07 -8.81 -4.23
CA LEU A 76 8.75 -7.76 -3.47
C LEU A 76 10.26 -7.78 -3.72
N THR A 77 10.70 -8.33 -4.85
CA THR A 77 12.13 -8.45 -5.18
C THR A 77 12.82 -7.10 -5.38
N ASP A 78 12.04 -6.07 -5.73
CA ASP A 78 12.46 -4.67 -5.84
C ASP A 78 12.34 -3.89 -4.51
N GLY A 79 12.11 -4.60 -3.39
CA GLY A 79 11.81 -3.98 -2.10
C GLY A 79 10.39 -3.41 -1.99
N GLY A 80 9.49 -3.77 -2.91
CA GLY A 80 8.12 -3.27 -2.95
C GLY A 80 7.99 -1.89 -3.61
N ALA A 81 9.03 -1.41 -4.30
CA ALA A 81 9.06 -0.10 -4.96
C ALA A 81 7.90 0.08 -5.96
N LEU A 82 7.53 -0.97 -6.70
CA LEU A 82 6.38 -0.97 -7.60
C LEU A 82 5.07 -0.63 -6.88
N PHE A 83 4.82 -1.28 -5.75
CA PHE A 83 3.58 -1.06 -4.98
C PHE A 83 3.62 0.27 -4.22
N GLU A 84 4.80 0.69 -3.79
CA GLU A 84 5.01 2.01 -3.21
C GLU A 84 4.66 3.12 -4.21
N ASP A 85 5.16 3.02 -5.44
CA ASP A 85 4.82 3.94 -6.53
C ASP A 85 3.30 3.97 -6.78
N ALA A 86 2.67 2.80 -6.97
CA ALA A 86 1.24 2.71 -7.20
C ALA A 86 0.41 3.33 -6.06
N PHE A 87 0.77 3.05 -4.80
CA PHE A 87 0.06 3.60 -3.64
C PHE A 87 0.28 5.11 -3.52
N LEU A 88 1.53 5.59 -3.60
CA LEU A 88 1.84 7.00 -3.40
C LEU A 88 1.30 7.88 -4.51
N SER A 89 1.31 7.42 -5.77
CA SER A 89 0.73 8.14 -6.90
C SER A 89 -0.78 8.36 -6.72
N VAL A 90 -1.52 7.34 -6.30
CA VAL A 90 -2.94 7.48 -5.96
C VAL A 90 -3.13 8.35 -4.70
N TRP A 91 -2.27 8.16 -3.69
CA TRP A 91 -2.35 8.89 -2.43
C TRP A 91 -2.17 10.41 -2.59
N ARG A 92 -1.27 10.82 -3.50
CA ARG A 92 -1.01 12.23 -3.85
C ARG A 92 -2.06 12.80 -4.82
N GLY A 93 -2.87 11.95 -5.45
CA GLY A 93 -3.83 12.36 -6.47
C GLY A 93 -3.22 12.54 -7.86
N ASP A 94 -2.03 11.98 -8.10
CA ASP A 94 -1.37 11.99 -9.41
C ASP A 94 -2.08 11.03 -10.39
N VAL A 95 -2.72 9.98 -9.85
CA VAL A 95 -3.43 8.93 -10.59
C VAL A 95 -4.78 8.64 -9.91
N ASP A 96 -5.82 8.39 -10.71
CA ASP A 96 -7.14 8.03 -10.18
C ASP A 96 -7.13 6.70 -9.41
N ASN A 97 -7.92 6.65 -8.34
CA ASN A 97 -8.13 5.46 -7.54
C ASN A 97 -9.16 4.52 -8.20
N ASP A 98 -8.75 3.76 -9.22
CA ASP A 98 -9.62 2.88 -10.00
C ASP A 98 -9.02 1.48 -10.24
N GLY A 99 -9.76 0.62 -10.93
CA GLY A 99 -9.35 -0.76 -11.20
C GLY A 99 -8.14 -0.93 -12.12
N TYR A 100 -7.68 0.10 -12.84
CA TYR A 100 -6.44 0.02 -13.63
C TYR A 100 -5.20 -0.08 -12.73
N ASN A 101 -5.28 0.40 -11.49
CA ASN A 101 -4.19 0.27 -10.51
C ASN A 101 -3.84 -1.22 -10.25
N GLY A 102 -4.78 -2.14 -10.53
CA GLY A 102 -4.58 -3.59 -10.45
C GLY A 102 -3.51 -4.12 -11.41
N LEU A 103 -3.12 -3.34 -12.42
CA LEU A 103 -2.04 -3.69 -13.34
C LEU A 103 -0.67 -3.70 -12.66
N ALA A 104 -0.48 -2.97 -11.55
CA ALA A 104 0.71 -3.13 -10.72
C ALA A 104 0.83 -4.57 -10.21
N GLN A 105 -0.25 -5.12 -9.65
CA GLN A 105 -0.24 -6.48 -9.10
C GLN A 105 -0.31 -7.59 -10.17
N THR A 106 -0.98 -7.35 -11.29
CA THR A 106 -1.25 -8.38 -12.31
C THR A 106 -0.29 -8.38 -13.49
N ALA A 107 0.31 -7.23 -13.82
CA ALA A 107 1.18 -7.06 -14.97
C ALA A 107 2.55 -6.44 -14.61
N GLY A 108 2.78 -6.05 -13.36
CA GLY A 108 4.05 -5.45 -12.93
C GLY A 108 4.26 -4.03 -13.44
N LEU A 109 3.17 -3.32 -13.79
CA LEU A 109 3.25 -1.99 -14.40
C LEU A 109 3.28 -0.88 -13.36
N TRP A 110 4.19 0.06 -13.56
CA TRP A 110 4.32 1.27 -12.75
C TRP A 110 3.17 2.23 -13.02
N SER A 111 2.87 3.12 -12.07
CA SER A 111 1.74 4.05 -12.18
C SER A 111 1.79 4.92 -13.45
N GLY A 112 3.00 5.30 -13.89
CA GLY A 112 3.21 6.00 -15.16
C GLY A 112 2.84 5.18 -16.39
N GLU A 113 3.16 3.88 -16.42
CA GLU A 113 2.82 2.98 -17.52
C GLU A 113 1.31 2.72 -17.59
N VAL A 114 0.68 2.55 -16.42
CA VAL A 114 -0.78 2.45 -16.30
C VAL A 114 -1.46 3.69 -16.86
N THR A 115 -0.92 4.88 -16.56
CA THR A 115 -1.46 6.15 -17.05
C THR A 115 -1.39 6.25 -18.58
N ILE A 116 -0.31 5.76 -19.20
CA ILE A 116 -0.20 5.72 -20.67
C ILE A 116 -1.28 4.83 -21.29
N LEU A 117 -1.60 3.70 -20.67
CA LEU A 117 -2.65 2.78 -21.17
C LEU A 117 -4.07 3.33 -21.03
N ARG A 118 -4.27 4.37 -20.21
CA ARG A 118 -5.57 5.05 -20.06
C ARG A 118 -5.84 6.09 -21.17
N ALA A 119 -4.82 6.50 -21.93
CA ALA A 119 -4.87 7.60 -22.89
C ALA A 119 -5.58 7.24 -24.21
#